data_AF-A0AAV7RKI5-F1
#
_entry.id   AF-A0AAV7RKI5-F1
#
_cell.length_a   1.000
_cell.length_b   1.000
_cell.length_c   1.000
_cell.angle_alpha   90.00
_cell.angle_beta   90.00
_cell.angle_gamma   90.00
#
_symmetry.space_group_name_H-M   'P 1'
#
loop_
_entity.id
_entity.type
_entity.pdbx_description
1 polymer ?
#
loop_
_entity_poly.entity_id
_entity_poly.type
_entity_poly.pdbx_seq_one_letter_code
_entity_poly.pdbx_strand_id
1 'polypeptide(L)'
;MRSDIVGFQSRVAGLEHRMGSLETHVATIQDRDHDLLYLRSKITDLEDRSRRVNIRLFGIPENEEGPDVQAFLGSILPKLTSLTFDPPLEFQRAHRVVPKRPMGPQDLTRSLHAYYAIP
;
A
#
# COMPACT_ATOMS: atom_id res chain seq x y z
N MET A 1 -56.70 10.58 34.38
CA MET A 1 -56.89 10.77 32.92
C MET A 1 -56.04 11.93 32.36
N ARG A 2 -56.26 13.20 32.76
CA ARG A 2 -55.40 14.31 32.27
C ARG A 2 -53.92 14.19 32.67
N SER A 3 -53.64 13.81 33.91
CA SER A 3 -52.28 13.57 34.42
C SER A 3 -51.54 12.49 33.61
N ASP A 4 -52.25 11.41 33.29
CA ASP A 4 -51.70 10.27 32.57
C ASP A 4 -51.38 10.66 31.13
N ILE A 5 -52.27 11.42 30.49
CA ILE A 5 -52.05 11.99 29.14
C ILE A 5 -50.80 12.87 29.11
N VAL A 6 -50.62 13.74 30.10
CA VAL A 6 -49.41 14.58 30.20
C VAL A 6 -48.16 13.72 30.40
N GLY A 7 -48.21 12.71 31.27
CA GLY A 7 -47.11 11.78 31.48
C GLY A 7 -46.73 11.00 30.22
N PHE A 8 -47.72 10.56 29.42
CA PHE A 8 -47.49 9.93 28.13
C PHE A 8 -46.86 10.91 27.12
N GLN A 9 -47.33 12.15 27.05
CA GLN A 9 -46.77 13.18 26.17
C GLN A 9 -45.29 13.44 26.47
N SER A 10 -44.91 13.57 27.74
CA SER A 10 -43.50 13.75 28.13
C SER A 10 -42.62 12.56 27.75
N ARG A 11 -43.14 11.33 27.88
CA ARG A 11 -42.42 10.12 27.47
C ARG A 11 -42.25 10.04 25.95
N VAL A 12 -43.30 10.41 25.19
CA VAL A 12 -43.24 10.45 23.72
C VAL A 12 -42.20 11.46 23.25
N ALA A 13 -42.22 12.69 23.79
CA ALA A 13 -41.22 13.72 23.46
C ALA A 13 -39.78 13.26 23.77
N GLY A 14 -39.58 12.56 24.89
CA GLY A 14 -38.28 11.99 25.25
C GLY A 14 -37.83 10.87 24.28
N LEU A 15 -38.75 10.05 23.78
CA LEU A 15 -38.45 9.04 22.77
C LEU A 15 -38.14 9.65 21.40
N GLU A 16 -38.89 10.67 20.98
CA GLU A 16 -38.65 11.40 19.73
C GLU A 16 -37.27 12.04 19.71
N HIS A 17 -36.87 12.69 20.81
CA HIS A 17 -35.53 13.28 20.92
C HIS A 17 -34.41 12.21 20.84
N ARG A 18 -34.59 11.08 21.54
CA ARG A 18 -33.63 9.96 21.48
C ARG A 18 -33.57 9.34 20.09
N MET A 19 -34.70 9.22 19.42
CA MET A 19 -34.79 8.70 18.05
C MET A 19 -34.04 9.60 17.08
N GLY A 20 -34.26 10.93 17.13
CA GLY A 20 -33.51 11.86 16.28
C GLY A 20 -31.99 11.85 16.55
N SER A 21 -31.59 11.68 17.82
CA SER A 21 -30.17 11.51 18.17
C SER A 21 -29.58 10.20 17.62
N LEU A 22 -30.34 9.10 17.67
CA LEU A 22 -29.92 7.81 17.10
C LEU A 22 -29.85 7.88 15.57
N GLU A 23 -30.81 8.50 14.91
CA GLU A 23 -30.80 8.71 13.45
C GLU A 23 -29.56 9.48 13.00
N THR A 24 -29.24 10.56 13.72
CA THR A 24 -28.01 11.34 13.48
C THR A 24 -26.76 10.47 13.65
N HIS A 25 -26.72 9.65 14.69
CA HIS A 25 -25.58 8.77 14.96
C HIS A 25 -25.43 7.68 13.88
N VAL A 26 -26.53 7.09 13.43
CA VAL A 26 -26.55 6.12 12.33
C VAL A 26 -26.03 6.76 11.04
N ALA A 27 -26.47 7.97 10.71
CA ALA A 27 -25.98 8.68 9.53
C ALA A 27 -24.46 8.92 9.61
N THR A 28 -23.94 9.32 10.78
CA THR A 28 -22.50 9.49 10.99
C THR A 28 -21.73 8.16 10.86
N ILE A 29 -22.29 7.04 11.35
CA ILE A 29 -21.67 5.73 11.20
C ILE A 29 -21.60 5.31 9.73
N GLN A 30 -22.68 5.54 8.96
CA GLN A 30 -22.74 5.21 7.54
C GLN A 30 -21.71 6.01 6.73
N ASP A 31 -21.57 7.30 7.02
CA ASP A 31 -20.57 8.17 6.38
C ASP A 31 -19.14 7.67 6.66
N ARG A 32 -18.86 7.31 7.92
CA ARG A 32 -17.57 6.74 8.32
C ARG A 32 -17.30 5.38 7.67
N ASP A 33 -18.31 4.54 7.50
CA ASP A 33 -18.16 3.25 6.82
C ASP A 33 -17.83 3.45 5.34
N HIS A 34 -18.46 4.44 4.70
CA HIS A 34 -18.13 4.84 3.33
C HIS A 34 -16.67 5.30 3.19
N ASP A 35 -16.22 6.18 4.10
CA ASP A 35 -14.83 6.65 4.13
C ASP A 35 -13.85 5.49 4.35
N LEU A 36 -14.16 4.56 5.26
CA LEU A 36 -13.32 3.39 5.52
C LEU A 36 -13.19 2.50 4.28
N LEU A 37 -14.28 2.26 3.56
CA LEU A 37 -14.26 1.50 2.30
C LEU A 37 -13.42 2.20 1.24
N TYR A 38 -13.59 3.51 1.08
CA TYR A 38 -12.80 4.31 0.13
C TYR A 38 -11.31 4.28 0.46
N LEU A 39 -10.95 4.51 1.73
CA LEU A 39 -9.57 4.48 2.19
C LEU A 39 -8.95 3.10 2.03
N ARG A 40 -9.69 2.02 2.33
CA ARG A 40 -9.22 0.65 2.13
C ARG A 40 -8.92 0.36 0.66
N SER A 41 -9.79 0.81 -0.24
CA SER A 41 -9.54 0.70 -1.69
C SER A 41 -8.28 1.45 -2.10
N LYS A 42 -8.09 2.67 -1.60
CA LYS A 42 -6.92 3.49 -1.91
C LYS A 42 -5.61 2.89 -1.37
N ILE A 43 -5.64 2.34 -0.15
CA ILE A 43 -4.50 1.63 0.43
C ILE A 43 -4.16 0.41 -0.41
N THR A 44 -5.16 -0.39 -0.82
CA THR A 44 -4.95 -1.57 -1.65
C THR A 44 -4.30 -1.19 -2.99
N ASP A 45 -4.78 -0.14 -3.66
CA ASP A 45 -4.17 0.37 -4.90
C ASP A 45 -2.73 0.86 -4.69
N LEU A 46 -2.45 1.56 -3.58
CA LEU A 46 -1.10 2.00 -3.25
C LEU A 46 -0.15 0.83 -2.95
N GLU A 47 -0.61 -0.19 -2.23
CA GLU A 47 0.16 -1.41 -1.96
C GLU A 47 0.44 -2.17 -3.26
N ASP A 48 -0.56 -2.32 -4.11
CA ASP A 48 -0.43 -2.97 -5.42
C ASP A 48 0.56 -2.22 -6.31
N ARG A 49 0.45 -0.88 -6.41
CA ARG A 49 1.41 -0.07 -7.17
C ARG A 49 2.80 -0.16 -6.59
N SER A 50 2.94 -0.07 -5.27
CA SER A 50 4.24 -0.21 -4.61
C SER A 50 4.88 -1.56 -4.89
N ARG A 51 4.11 -2.66 -4.94
CA ARG A 51 4.62 -3.99 -5.31
C ARG A 51 4.93 -4.11 -6.80
N ARG A 52 4.12 -3.53 -7.69
CA ARG A 52 4.32 -3.58 -9.15
C ARG A 52 5.56 -2.82 -9.61
N VAL A 53 5.96 -1.79 -8.87
CA VAL A 53 7.11 -0.93 -9.17
C VAL A 53 8.42 -1.57 -8.71
N ASN A 54 8.36 -2.73 -8.06
CA ASN A 54 9.52 -3.43 -7.54
C ASN A 54 9.98 -4.54 -8.51
N ILE A 55 11.22 -4.44 -8.99
CA ILE A 55 11.87 -5.47 -9.80
C ILE A 55 12.79 -6.28 -8.89
N ARG A 56 12.70 -7.61 -8.96
CA ARG A 56 13.57 -8.52 -8.21
C ARG A 56 14.34 -9.45 -9.15
N LEU A 57 15.67 -9.31 -9.20
CA LEU A 57 16.55 -10.15 -10.01
C LEU A 57 17.22 -11.21 -9.15
N PHE A 58 17.31 -12.43 -9.68
CA PHE A 58 17.96 -13.58 -9.03
C PHE A 58 19.14 -14.05 -9.88
N GLY A 59 20.09 -14.75 -9.23
CA GLY A 59 21.21 -15.37 -9.93
C GLY A 59 22.35 -14.42 -10.30
N ILE A 60 22.28 -13.12 -9.95
CA ILE A 60 23.39 -12.19 -10.16
C ILE A 60 24.53 -12.52 -9.16
N PRO A 61 25.73 -12.89 -9.63
CA PRO A 61 26.91 -13.10 -8.79
C PRO A 61 27.21 -11.93 -7.86
N GLU A 62 27.55 -12.24 -6.61
CA GLU A 62 27.81 -11.22 -5.58
C GLU A 62 28.96 -10.28 -5.98
N ASN A 63 28.75 -8.97 -5.81
CA ASN A 63 29.69 -7.89 -6.12
C ASN A 63 29.89 -7.60 -7.62
N GLU A 64 29.18 -8.28 -8.53
CA GLU A 64 29.22 -7.95 -9.95
C GLU A 64 28.63 -6.56 -10.25
N GLU A 65 27.74 -6.08 -9.38
CA GLU A 65 27.12 -4.76 -9.54
C GLU A 65 28.09 -3.59 -9.31
N GLY A 66 29.20 -3.84 -8.61
CA GLY A 66 30.10 -2.79 -8.17
C GLY A 66 29.45 -1.85 -7.12
N PRO A 67 29.95 -0.61 -7.00
CA PRO A 67 29.49 0.33 -5.97
C PRO A 67 28.12 0.97 -6.26
N ASP A 68 27.70 0.99 -7.53
CA ASP A 68 26.45 1.61 -7.98
C ASP A 68 25.54 0.58 -8.64
N VAL A 69 24.63 0.04 -7.83
CA VAL A 69 23.63 -0.95 -8.25
C VAL A 69 22.64 -0.36 -9.27
N GLN A 70 22.35 0.93 -9.21
CA GLN A 70 21.38 1.56 -10.12
C GLN A 70 21.96 1.66 -11.53
N ALA A 71 23.22 2.11 -11.64
CA ALA A 71 23.95 2.14 -12.91
C ALA A 71 24.10 0.74 -13.51
N PHE A 72 24.42 -0.27 -12.68
CA PHE A 72 24.49 -1.66 -13.11
C PHE A 72 23.15 -2.13 -13.71
N LEU A 73 22.04 -1.89 -13.01
CA LEU A 73 20.71 -2.27 -13.48
C LEU A 73 20.31 -1.57 -14.78
N GLY A 74 20.58 -0.27 -14.90
CA GLY A 74 20.35 0.48 -16.14
C GLY A 74 21.12 -0.09 -17.33
N SER A 75 22.29 -0.69 -17.10
CA SER A 75 23.10 -1.31 -18.16
C SER A 75 22.71 -2.75 -18.51
N ILE A 76 22.20 -3.53 -17.54
CA ILE A 76 21.95 -4.97 -17.71
C ILE A 76 20.51 -5.26 -18.14
N LEU A 77 19.52 -4.48 -17.67
CA LEU A 77 18.12 -4.70 -18.02
C LEU A 77 17.86 -4.61 -19.54
N PRO A 78 18.37 -3.59 -20.27
CA PRO A 78 18.22 -3.55 -21.73
C PRO A 78 18.80 -4.77 -22.42
N LYS A 79 19.93 -5.30 -21.92
CA LYS A 79 20.58 -6.49 -22.46
C LYS A 79 19.77 -7.76 -22.22
N LEU A 80 19.19 -7.90 -21.02
CA LEU A 80 18.39 -9.07 -20.64
C LEU A 80 17.02 -9.10 -21.33
N THR A 81 16.37 -7.95 -21.46
CA THR A 81 15.02 -7.88 -22.06
C THR A 81 15.05 -7.64 -23.57
N SER A 82 16.19 -7.25 -24.13
CA SER A 82 16.30 -6.76 -25.51
C SER A 82 15.34 -5.60 -25.81
N LEU A 83 15.07 -4.78 -24.78
CA LEU A 83 14.20 -3.62 -24.88
C LEU A 83 15.05 -2.34 -24.85
N THR A 84 14.63 -1.37 -25.65
CA THR A 84 15.13 0.01 -25.56
C THR A 84 14.20 0.79 -24.65
N PHE A 85 14.76 1.50 -23.67
CA PHE A 85 14.02 2.36 -22.76
C PHE A 85 14.29 3.82 -23.13
N ASP A 86 13.22 4.54 -23.49
CA ASP A 86 13.22 5.97 -23.75
C ASP A 86 12.02 6.62 -23.02
N PRO A 87 12.25 7.42 -21.95
CA PRO A 87 13.54 7.80 -21.38
C PRO A 87 14.28 6.62 -20.73
N PRO A 88 15.60 6.77 -20.42
CA PRO A 88 16.36 5.76 -19.69
C PRO A 88 15.67 5.34 -18.38
N LEU A 89 15.86 4.09 -17.98
CA LEU A 89 15.32 3.59 -16.71
C LEU A 89 15.93 4.34 -15.53
N GLU A 90 15.07 5.02 -14.77
CA GLU A 90 15.46 5.63 -13.50
C GLU A 90 14.97 4.77 -12.33
N PHE A 91 15.85 4.60 -11.34
CA PHE A 91 15.53 3.85 -10.14
C PHE A 91 15.51 4.81 -8.95
N GLN A 92 14.47 4.74 -8.13
CA GLN A 92 14.44 5.45 -6.87
C GLN A 92 15.46 4.86 -5.90
N ARG A 93 15.56 3.52 -5.87
CA ARG A 93 16.48 2.75 -5.02
C ARG A 93 16.82 1.41 -5.67
N ALA A 94 18.05 0.93 -5.49
CA ALA A 94 18.42 -0.44 -5.83
C ALA A 94 19.42 -1.01 -4.82
N HIS A 95 19.18 -2.22 -4.32
CA HIS A 95 20.04 -2.88 -3.33
C HIS A 95 19.82 -4.40 -3.30
N ARG A 96 20.77 -5.15 -2.71
CA ARG A 96 20.59 -6.58 -2.43
C ARG A 96 19.74 -6.81 -1.17
N VAL A 97 18.80 -7.76 -1.23
CA VAL A 97 17.93 -8.12 -0.09
C VAL A 97 18.73 -8.95 0.93
N VAL A 98 18.61 -8.60 2.21
CA VAL A 98 19.35 -9.23 3.32
C VAL A 98 18.47 -10.32 3.98
N PRO A 99 19.04 -11.50 4.28
CA PRO A 99 19.21 -11.77 5.71
C PRO A 99 20.64 -12.22 6.10
N LYS A 100 21.41 -12.90 5.23
CA LYS A 100 22.83 -13.22 5.43
C LYS A 100 23.56 -13.22 4.08
N ARG A 101 24.80 -12.74 4.06
CA ARG A 101 25.66 -12.91 2.88
C ARG A 101 25.94 -14.41 2.72
N PRO A 102 25.78 -15.00 1.52
CA PRO A 102 26.23 -16.36 1.28
C PRO A 102 27.72 -16.48 1.69
N MET A 103 28.04 -17.42 2.58
CA MET A 103 29.40 -17.65 3.09
C MET A 103 30.05 -18.86 2.42
N GLY A 104 29.27 -19.73 1.78
CA GLY A 104 29.77 -20.87 1.01
C GLY A 104 29.29 -20.87 -0.45
N PRO A 105 29.95 -21.65 -1.33
CA PRO A 105 29.58 -21.77 -2.74
C PRO A 105 28.22 -22.45 -3.00
N GLN A 106 27.63 -23.07 -1.97
CA GLN A 106 26.29 -23.67 -2.03
C GLN A 106 25.18 -22.71 -1.61
N ASP A 107 25.51 -21.55 -1.02
CA ASP A 107 24.53 -20.57 -0.60
C ASP A 107 24.01 -19.78 -1.81
N LEU A 108 22.69 -19.61 -1.88
CA LEU A 108 22.05 -18.86 -2.96
C LEU A 108 22.48 -17.38 -2.95
N THR A 109 22.81 -16.85 -4.13
CA THR A 109 23.11 -15.42 -4.28
C THR A 109 21.90 -14.57 -3.85
N ARG A 110 22.17 -13.44 -3.18
CA ARG A 110 21.08 -12.58 -2.73
C ARG A 110 20.40 -11.93 -3.92
N SER A 111 19.08 -11.88 -3.92
CA SER A 111 18.34 -11.18 -4.97
C SER A 111 18.61 -9.67 -4.92
N LEU A 112 18.75 -9.05 -6.09
CA LEU A 112 18.69 -7.60 -6.24
C LEU A 112 17.24 -7.14 -6.22
N HIS A 113 16.97 -6.06 -5.50
CA HIS A 113 15.67 -5.43 -5.42
C HIS A 113 15.79 -3.97 -5.84
N ALA A 114 15.00 -3.58 -6.84
CA ALA A 114 15.01 -2.25 -7.42
C ALA A 114 13.60 -1.67 -7.41
N TYR A 115 13.50 -0.40 -7.03
CA TYR A 115 12.27 0.38 -7.01
C TYR A 115 12.33 1.32 -8.21
N TYR A 116 11.48 1.08 -9.21
CA TYR A 116 11.40 1.93 -10.39
C TYR A 116 10.91 3.33 -10.01
N ALA A 117 11.53 4.38 -10.56
CA ALA A 117 11.02 5.74 -10.38
C ALA A 117 9.83 5.92 -11.32
N ILE A 118 8.64 6.16 -10.76
CA ILE A 118 7.48 6.52 -11.57
C ILE A 118 7.69 7.99 -12.00
N PRO A 119 7.68 8.30 -13.31
CA PRO A 119 7.74 9.70 -13.79
C PRO A 119 6.51 10.51 -13.38
#